data_AF-D9VZ59-F1
#
_entry.id   AF-D9VZ59-F1
#
_cell.length_a   1.000
_cell.length_b   1.000
_cell.length_c   1.000
_cell.angle_alpha   90.00
_cell.angle_beta   90.00
_cell.angle_gamma   90.00
#
_symmetry.space_group_name_H-M   'P 1'
#
loop_
_entity.id
_entity.type
_entity.pdbx_description
1 polymer ?
#
loop_
_entity_poly.entity_id
_entity_poly.type
_entity_poly.pdbx_seq_one_letter_code
_entity_poly.pdbx_strand_id
1 'polypeptide(L)'
;MDAVSVEDFDFSDLPGGLPSTYTPGCGEWTYEECVKALEQFEETKRRGEVPLLDSEVSEAVGDVLGWLRQVEARPGFGIVGFRS
;
A
#
# COMPACT_ATOMS: atom_id res chain seq x y z
N MET A 1 -37.45 16.81 1.19
CA MET A 1 -36.81 15.51 0.89
C MET A 1 -35.80 15.84 -0.16
N ASP A 2 -34.63 16.28 0.28
CA ASP A 2 -33.61 16.78 -0.62
C ASP A 2 -32.77 15.59 -1.08
N ALA A 3 -32.76 15.38 -2.40
CA ALA A 3 -31.87 14.43 -3.04
C ALA A 3 -30.45 15.00 -2.95
N VAL A 4 -29.59 14.32 -2.19
CA VAL A 4 -28.20 14.72 -2.01
C VAL A 4 -27.39 14.23 -3.22
N SER A 5 -26.58 15.12 -3.81
CA SER A 5 -25.72 14.78 -4.95
C SER A 5 -24.61 13.82 -4.51
N VAL A 6 -24.31 12.82 -5.34
CA VAL A 6 -23.25 11.82 -5.09
C VAL A 6 -21.86 12.46 -5.03
N GLU A 7 -21.73 13.67 -5.58
CA GLU A 7 -20.48 14.44 -5.64
C GLU A 7 -20.06 15.00 -4.27
N ASP A 8 -20.97 15.12 -3.30
CA ASP A 8 -20.65 15.56 -1.93
C ASP A 8 -20.03 14.43 -1.07
N PHE A 9 -19.99 13.19 -1.58
CA PHE A 9 -19.52 12.02 -0.84
C PHE A 9 -18.00 11.82 -0.88
N ASP A 10 -17.27 12.55 -1.74
CA ASP A 10 -15.94 12.09 -2.15
C ASP A 10 -14.77 12.64 -1.32
N PHE A 11 -14.85 13.74 -0.55
CA PHE A 11 -13.59 14.29 -0.02
C PHE A 11 -13.49 14.89 1.38
N SER A 12 -14.55 15.10 2.18
CA SER A 12 -14.27 15.35 3.62
C SER A 12 -15.40 15.31 4.63
N ASP A 13 -16.68 15.44 4.28
CA ASP A 13 -17.71 15.58 5.33
C ASP A 13 -19.02 14.88 4.98
N LEU A 14 -19.40 13.93 5.84
CA LEU A 14 -20.76 13.41 5.84
C LEU A 14 -21.73 14.54 6.20
N PRO A 15 -22.95 14.57 5.62
CA PRO A 15 -23.97 15.51 6.03
C PRO A 15 -24.21 15.41 7.55
N GLY A 16 -24.24 16.57 8.20
CA GLY A 16 -24.27 16.68 9.66
C GLY A 16 -25.36 15.79 10.29
N GLY A 17 -24.94 14.82 11.10
CA GLY A 17 -25.81 13.86 11.76
C GLY A 17 -25.51 12.39 11.44
N LEU A 18 -24.72 12.12 10.39
CA LEU A 18 -24.21 10.77 10.14
C LEU A 18 -22.90 10.54 10.92
N PRO A 19 -22.72 9.37 11.55
CA PRO A 19 -21.48 9.05 12.25
C PRO A 19 -20.32 9.00 11.23
N SER A 20 -19.35 9.89 11.39
CA SER A 20 -18.11 9.84 10.63
C SER A 20 -17.18 8.76 11.22
N THR A 21 -16.65 7.93 10.34
CA THR A 21 -15.55 7.01 10.63
C THR A 21 -14.43 7.37 9.67
N TYR A 22 -13.20 7.45 10.18
CA TYR A 22 -12.01 7.65 9.35
C TYR A 22 -11.95 6.53 8.31
N THR A 23 -12.14 6.87 7.03
CA THR A 23 -12.00 5.90 5.94
C THR A 23 -10.52 5.52 5.88
N PRO A 24 -10.17 4.25 6.12
CA PRO A 24 -8.77 3.85 6.10
C PRO A 24 -8.21 4.11 4.69
N GLY A 25 -6.99 4.64 4.63
CA GLY A 25 -6.31 4.80 3.35
C GLY A 25 -6.12 3.43 2.69
N CYS A 26 -6.51 3.30 1.42
CA CYS A 26 -6.33 2.09 0.62
C CYS A 26 -5.28 2.36 -0.47
N GLY A 27 -4.26 1.52 -0.54
CA GLY A 27 -3.22 1.56 -1.58
C GLY A 27 -3.06 0.20 -2.23
N GLU A 28 -2.89 0.18 -3.54
CA GLU A 28 -2.77 -1.05 -4.33
C GLU A 28 -1.46 -1.06 -5.10
N TRP A 29 -0.80 -2.22 -5.13
CA TRP A 29 0.34 -2.51 -6.00
C TRP A 29 -0.04 -3.64 -6.94
N THR A 30 0.09 -3.39 -8.24
CA THR A 30 -0.09 -4.40 -9.28
C THR A 30 1.03 -5.45 -9.23
N TYR A 31 0.82 -6.57 -9.91
CA TYR A 31 1.85 -7.62 -10.08
C TYR A 31 3.16 -7.04 -10.62
N GLU A 32 3.07 -6.21 -11.67
CA GLU A 32 4.23 -5.61 -12.34
C GLU A 32 4.99 -4.65 -11.42
N GLU A 33 4.27 -3.85 -10.64
CA GLU A 33 4.87 -2.96 -9.63
C GLU A 33 5.57 -3.75 -8.54
N CYS A 34 4.98 -4.85 -8.08
CA CYS A 34 5.58 -5.72 -7.07
C CYS A 34 6.90 -6.33 -7.56
N VAL A 35 6.91 -6.89 -8.77
CA VAL A 35 8.11 -7.49 -9.37
C VAL A 35 9.19 -6.43 -9.57
N LYS A 36 8.83 -5.27 -10.12
CA LYS A 36 9.77 -4.16 -10.32
C LYS A 36 10.39 -3.68 -9.01
N ALA A 37 9.59 -3.57 -7.94
CA ALA A 37 10.09 -3.16 -6.63
C ALA A 37 11.08 -4.19 -6.04
N LEU A 38 10.80 -5.49 -6.23
CA LEU A 38 11.70 -6.56 -5.80
C LEU A 38 13.04 -6.50 -6.56
N GLU A 39 13.01 -6.34 -7.88
CA GLU A 39 14.22 -6.20 -8.70
C GLU A 39 15.07 -5.00 -8.29
N GLN A 40 14.44 -3.83 -8.07
CA GLN A 40 15.12 -2.62 -7.64
C GLN A 40 15.82 -2.83 -6.29
N PHE A 41 15.13 -3.46 -5.34
CA PHE A 41 15.71 -3.72 -4.03
C PHE A 41 16.92 -4.68 -4.11
N GLU A 42 16.81 -5.73 -4.92
CA GLU A 42 17.92 -6.67 -5.14
C GLU A 42 19.11 -6.01 -5.85
N GLU A 43 18.85 -5.12 -6.81
CA GLU A 43 19.89 -4.32 -7.46
C GLU A 43 20.60 -3.40 -6.47
N THR A 44 19.86 -2.68 -5.61
CA THR A 44 20.43 -1.85 -4.54
C THR A 44 21.28 -2.68 -3.58
N LYS A 45 20.83 -3.90 -3.23
CA LYS A 45 21.62 -4.86 -2.44
C LYS A 45 22.91 -5.27 -3.15
N ARG A 46 22.86 -5.60 -4.45
CA ARG A 46 24.04 -5.97 -5.25
C ARG A 46 25.05 -4.82 -5.35
N ARG A 47 24.57 -3.58 -5.41
CA ARG A 47 25.40 -2.36 -5.42
C ARG A 47 26.01 -2.03 -4.05
N GLY A 48 25.59 -2.72 -2.98
CA GLY A 48 26.05 -2.43 -1.61
C GLY A 48 25.48 -1.11 -1.05
N GLU A 49 24.42 -0.58 -1.65
CA GLU A 49 23.81 0.70 -1.30
C GLU A 49 22.64 0.53 -0.32
N VAL A 50 22.67 -0.53 0.50
CA VAL A 50 21.64 -0.76 1.52
C VAL A 50 21.82 0.29 2.62
N PRO A 51 20.82 1.16 2.87
CA PRO A 51 20.89 2.12 3.95
C PRO A 51 21.04 1.40 5.30
N LEU A 52 21.73 2.03 6.26
CA LEU A 52 21.64 1.62 7.66
C LEU A 52 20.23 1.98 8.14
N LEU A 53 19.36 0.98 8.18
CA LEU A 53 18.00 1.10 8.68
C LEU A 53 17.97 0.75 10.16
N ASP A 54 17.08 1.38 10.91
CA ASP A 54 16.75 0.93 12.26
C ASP A 54 16.21 -0.51 12.22
N SER A 55 16.35 -1.26 13.31
CA SER A 55 15.91 -2.66 13.37
C SER A 55 14.43 -2.82 13.02
N GLU A 56 13.58 -1.91 13.51
CA GLU A 56 12.14 -1.93 13.25
C GLU A 56 11.85 -1.73 11.75
N VAL A 57 12.55 -0.78 11.13
CA VAL A 57 12.40 -0.48 9.70
C VAL A 57 12.94 -1.64 8.86
N SER A 58 14.03 -2.28 9.28
CA SER A 58 14.58 -3.43 8.56
C SER A 58 13.67 -4.66 8.64
N GLU A 59 12.98 -4.86 9.75
CA GLU A 59 12.00 -5.93 9.91
C GLU A 59 10.79 -5.69 9.00
N ALA A 60 10.23 -4.48 9.02
CA ALA A 60 9.13 -4.09 8.14
C ALA A 60 9.48 -4.23 6.65
N VAL A 61 10.70 -3.85 6.25
CA VAL A 61 11.19 -4.09 4.88
C VAL A 61 11.29 -5.59 4.58
N GLY A 62 11.71 -6.40 5.56
CA GLY A 62 11.72 -7.86 5.45
C GLY A 62 10.35 -8.45 5.16
N ASP A 63 9.32 -7.98 5.87
CA ASP A 63 7.92 -8.41 5.68
C ASP A 63 7.40 -8.05 4.29
N VAL A 64 7.63 -6.80 3.85
CA VAL A 64 7.25 -6.35 2.50
C VAL A 64 7.92 -7.21 1.44
N LEU A 65 9.21 -7.50 1.56
CA LEU A 65 9.91 -8.39 0.64
C LEU A 65 9.37 -9.82 0.66
N GLY A 66 8.87 -10.28 1.80
CA GLY A 66 8.14 -11.53 1.92
C GLY A 66 6.90 -11.55 1.02
N TRP A 67 6.08 -10.50 1.09
CA TRP A 67 4.89 -10.37 0.25
C TRP A 67 5.22 -10.26 -1.23
N LEU A 68 6.24 -9.47 -1.60
CA LEU A 68 6.66 -9.31 -3.00
C LEU A 68 7.09 -10.64 -3.63
N ARG A 69 7.83 -11.49 -2.90
CA ARG A 69 8.19 -12.84 -3.37
C ARG A 69 6.99 -13.76 -3.51
N GLN A 70 5.97 -13.61 -2.65
CA GLN A 70 4.73 -14.37 -2.80
C GLN A 70 3.95 -13.96 -4.04
N VAL A 71 3.97 -12.67 -4.39
CA VAL A 71 3.37 -12.14 -5.62
C VAL A 71 4.12 -12.62 -6.85
N GLU A 72 5.46 -12.58 -6.85
CA GLU A 72 6.29 -13.09 -7.94
C GLU A 72 5.97 -14.56 -8.27
N ALA A 73 5.75 -15.39 -7.24
CA ALA A 73 5.34 -16.78 -7.41
C ALA A 73 3.90 -16.97 -7.93
N ARG A 74 3.11 -15.89 -8.06
CA ARG A 74 1.69 -15.89 -8.44
C ARG A 74 1.39 -14.80 -9.47
N PRO A 75 1.70 -15.04 -10.75
CA PRO A 75 1.42 -14.08 -11.83
C PRO A 75 -0.05 -13.65 -11.87
N GLY A 76 -0.27 -12.35 -12.01
CA GLY A 76 -1.61 -11.73 -12.09
C GLY A 76 -2.23 -11.34 -10.75
N PHE A 77 -1.55 -11.58 -9.62
CA PHE A 77 -1.98 -11.09 -8.30
C PHE A 77 -1.15 -9.86 -7.87
N GLY A 78 -1.77 -8.95 -7.12
CA GLY A 78 -1.12 -7.78 -6.54
C GLY A 78 -1.24 -7.74 -5.00
N ILE A 79 -0.88 -6.62 -4.40
CA ILE A 79 -0.98 -6.36 -2.95
C ILE A 79 -1.93 -5.19 -2.73
N VAL A 80 -2.81 -5.32 -1.72
CA VAL A 80 -3.64 -4.21 -1.23
C VAL A 80 -3.28 -3.96 0.23
N GLY A 81 -2.98 -2.70 0.54
CA GLY A 81 -2.66 -2.24 1.89
C GLY A 81 -3.73 -1.30 2.43
N PHE A 82 -4.05 -1.45 3.72
CA PHE A 82 -4.99 -0.59 4.44
C PHE A 82 -4.27 0.11 5.60
N ARG A 83 -4.57 1.39 5.82
CA ARG A 83 -4.06 2.17 6.96
C ARG A 83 -5.21 2.79 7.75
N SER A 84 -5.32 2.44 9.04
CA SER A 84 -6.26 3.02 10.02
C SER A 84 -5.60 4.10 10.86
#